data_AF-A0A9D1UCV7-F1
#
_entry.id   AF-A0A9D1UCV7-F1
#
_cell.length_a   1.000
_cell.length_b   1.000
_cell.length_c   1.000
_cell.angle_alpha   90.00
_cell.angle_beta   90.00
_cell.angle_gamma   90.00
#
_symmetry.space_group_name_H-M   'P 1'
#
loop_
_entity.id
_entity.type
_entity.pdbx_description
1 polymer ?
#
loop_
_entity_poly.entity_id
_entity_poly.type
_entity_poly.pdbx_seq_one_letter_code
_entity_poly.pdbx_strand_id
1 'polypeptide(L)'
;MTREQIKEQFPEAAEEQITAILNINGTDIAAAKKNTVDPKVLKKLQEDSAAYQKLQEAGLSDEEKIQKQLKAARDAEADFKRKSNRLDVEKILVAAGLAEEDYKDLIDGLVSEDAEASKTLATNLSKMLAKQKEAAVQKTKEELMDGTKGGAGGNGGDGGAGGGQGGDDDESDGAKYAQMYNAQYEV
;
A
#
# COMPACT_ATOMS: atom_id res chain seq x y z
N MET A 1 5.32 71.42 -14.58
CA MET A 1 6.55 72.16 -14.30
C MET A 1 6.29 73.62 -14.64
N THR A 2 6.54 74.55 -13.73
CA THR A 2 6.32 75.99 -13.95
C THR A 2 7.65 76.74 -14.09
N ARG A 3 7.61 77.97 -14.60
CA ARG A 3 8.81 78.82 -14.78
C ARG A 3 9.55 79.02 -13.45
N GLU A 4 8.80 79.16 -12.36
CA GLU A 4 9.30 79.36 -11.00
C GLU A 4 10.05 78.13 -10.49
N GLN A 5 9.52 76.92 -10.76
CA GLN A 5 10.15 75.65 -10.37
C GLN A 5 11.47 75.41 -11.13
N ILE A 6 11.57 75.87 -12.37
CA ILE A 6 12.81 75.74 -13.17
C ILE A 6 13.86 76.71 -12.65
N LYS A 7 13.48 77.95 -12.31
CA LYS A 7 14.39 78.95 -11.72
C LYS A 7 14.89 78.55 -10.33
N GLU A 8 14.07 77.86 -9.54
CA GLU A 8 14.47 77.35 -8.23
C GLU A 8 15.54 76.26 -8.34
N GLN A 9 15.46 75.40 -9.35
CA GLN A 9 16.43 74.32 -9.57
C GLN A 9 17.66 74.74 -10.39
N PHE A 10 17.49 75.73 -11.26
CA PHE A 10 18.53 76.27 -12.14
C PHE A 10 18.52 77.81 -12.08
N PRO A 11 19.02 78.42 -11.00
CA PRO A 11 18.95 79.87 -10.79
C PRO A 11 19.79 80.68 -11.80
N GLU A 12 20.80 80.04 -12.41
CA GLU A 12 21.68 80.62 -13.42
C GLU A 12 21.11 80.50 -14.85
N ALA A 13 19.96 79.84 -15.04
CA ALA A 13 19.41 79.60 -16.37
C ALA A 13 18.86 80.90 -16.98
N ALA A 14 19.25 81.18 -18.22
CA ALA A 14 18.72 82.32 -18.97
C ALA A 14 17.23 82.12 -19.29
N GLU A 15 16.46 83.22 -19.37
CA GLU A 15 15.01 83.19 -19.66
C GLU A 15 14.64 82.42 -20.94
N GLU A 16 15.54 82.45 -21.94
CA GLU A 16 15.39 81.73 -23.20
C GLU A 16 15.49 80.21 -23.01
N GLN A 17 16.38 79.75 -22.12
CA GLN A 17 16.54 78.34 -21.79
C GLN A 17 15.35 77.83 -20.97
N ILE A 18 14.87 78.64 -20.02
CA ILE A 18 13.67 78.30 -19.23
C ILE A 18 12.44 78.16 -20.14
N THR A 19 12.32 79.05 -21.12
CA THR A 19 11.22 79.01 -22.09
C THR A 19 11.34 77.80 -23.02
N ALA A 20 12.53 77.44 -23.47
CA ALA A 20 12.77 76.23 -24.26
C ALA A 20 12.41 74.96 -23.49
N ILE A 21 12.80 74.84 -22.22
CA ILE A 21 12.48 73.71 -21.36
C ILE A 21 10.97 73.57 -21.16
N LEU A 22 10.26 74.67 -20.92
CA LEU A 22 8.80 74.66 -20.79
C LEU A 22 8.11 74.22 -22.07
N ASN A 23 8.60 74.65 -23.23
CA ASN A 23 8.04 74.26 -24.53
C ASN A 23 8.27 72.78 -24.85
N ILE A 24 9.46 72.25 -24.54
CA ILE A 24 9.76 70.82 -24.70
C ILE A 24 8.84 70.00 -23.80
N ASN A 25 8.73 70.38 -22.52
CA ASN A 25 7.85 69.71 -21.57
C ASN A 25 6.36 69.77 -22.00
N GLY A 26 5.91 70.93 -22.49
CA GLY A 26 4.56 71.08 -23.05
C GLY A 26 4.31 70.17 -24.26
N THR A 27 5.32 70.01 -25.13
CA THR A 27 5.25 69.15 -26.31
C THR A 27 5.22 67.66 -25.92
N ASP A 28 6.05 67.25 -24.96
CA ASP A 28 6.10 65.87 -24.46
C ASP A 28 4.82 65.47 -23.73
N ILE A 29 4.25 66.37 -22.91
CA ILE A 29 2.95 66.14 -22.26
C ILE A 29 1.84 66.01 -23.30
N ALA A 30 1.86 66.84 -24.35
CA ALA A 30 0.88 66.76 -25.43
C ALA A 30 1.03 65.45 -26.24
N ALA A 31 2.24 64.99 -26.48
CA ALA A 31 2.52 63.71 -27.13
C ALA A 31 2.10 62.51 -26.24
N ALA A 32 2.39 62.55 -24.94
CA ALA A 32 1.98 61.53 -23.99
C ALA A 32 0.44 61.43 -23.87
N LYS A 33 -0.26 62.57 -23.87
CA LYS A 33 -1.74 62.58 -23.89
C LYS A 33 -2.33 62.04 -25.19
N LYS A 34 -1.63 62.16 -26.32
CA LYS A 34 -2.02 61.52 -27.60
C LYS A 34 -1.77 60.01 -27.60
N ASN A 35 -0.89 59.50 -26.76
CA ASN A 35 -0.55 58.08 -26.64
C ASN A 35 -1.41 57.34 -25.58
N THR A 36 -2.61 57.87 -25.29
CA THR A 36 -3.55 57.22 -24.36
C THR A 36 -4.28 56.13 -25.13
N VAL A 37 -4.12 54.87 -24.71
CA VAL A 37 -4.83 53.72 -25.28
C VAL A 37 -6.33 54.03 -25.35
N ASP A 38 -6.94 53.83 -26.52
CA ASP A 38 -8.37 54.13 -26.73
C ASP A 38 -9.21 53.44 -25.63
N PRO A 39 -10.05 54.18 -24.88
CA PRO A 39 -10.88 53.62 -23.81
C PRO A 39 -11.70 52.41 -24.24
N LYS A 40 -12.08 52.32 -25.52
CA LYS A 40 -12.80 51.15 -26.07
C LYS A 40 -11.91 49.91 -26.15
N VAL A 41 -10.64 50.09 -26.51
CA VAL A 41 -9.65 48.99 -26.56
C VAL A 41 -9.34 48.51 -25.15
N LEU A 42 -9.20 49.44 -24.20
CA LEU A 42 -8.95 49.09 -22.81
C LEU A 42 -10.13 48.32 -22.19
N LYS A 43 -11.36 48.75 -22.47
CA LYS A 43 -12.57 48.04 -22.03
C LYS A 43 -12.69 46.66 -22.65
N LYS A 44 -12.43 46.53 -23.95
CA LYS A 44 -12.45 45.23 -24.64
C LYS A 44 -11.41 44.26 -24.07
N LEU A 45 -10.20 44.76 -23.77
CA LEU A 45 -9.14 43.96 -23.18
C LEU A 45 -9.50 43.46 -21.77
N GLN A 46 -10.17 44.30 -20.97
CA GLN A 46 -10.70 43.91 -19.66
C GLN A 46 -11.81 42.85 -19.77
N GLU A 47 -12.73 42.99 -20.73
CA GLU A 47 -13.77 42.00 -21.00
C GLU A 47 -13.18 40.65 -21.46
N ASP A 48 -12.23 40.68 -22.40
CA ASP A 48 -11.55 39.49 -22.93
C ASP A 48 -10.74 38.76 -21.84
N SER A 49 -10.03 39.50 -20.99
CA SER A 49 -9.27 38.91 -19.86
C SER A 49 -10.18 38.28 -18.81
N ALA A 50 -11.31 38.92 -18.48
CA ALA A 50 -12.29 38.34 -17.56
C ALA A 50 -12.97 37.09 -18.14
N ALA A 51 -13.25 37.09 -19.45
CA ALA A 51 -13.78 35.92 -20.14
C ALA A 51 -12.76 34.76 -20.15
N TYR A 52 -11.49 35.06 -20.37
CA TYR A 52 -10.40 34.07 -20.34
C TYR A 52 -10.21 33.43 -18.96
N GLN A 53 -10.24 34.25 -17.89
CA GLN A 53 -10.15 33.73 -16.51
C GLN A 53 -11.32 32.78 -16.19
N LYS A 54 -12.55 33.14 -16.57
CA LYS A 54 -13.72 32.26 -16.38
C LYS A 54 -13.60 30.94 -17.13
N LEU A 55 -13.06 30.97 -18.35
CA LEU A 55 -12.79 29.76 -19.14
C LEU A 55 -11.73 28.88 -18.49
N GLN A 56 -10.68 29.49 -17.95
CA GLN A 56 -9.62 28.78 -17.24
C GLN A 56 -10.13 28.14 -15.93
N GLU A 57 -10.94 28.86 -15.15
CA GLU A 57 -11.58 28.36 -13.93
C GLU A 57 -12.58 27.23 -14.23
N ALA A 58 -13.36 27.34 -15.30
CA ALA A 58 -14.27 26.28 -15.73
C ALA A 58 -13.50 25.00 -16.12
N GLY A 59 -12.40 25.13 -16.86
CA GLY A 59 -11.54 24.01 -17.22
C GLY A 59 -10.87 23.34 -16.01
N LEU A 60 -10.39 24.14 -15.05
CA LEU A 60 -9.88 23.64 -13.77
C LEU A 60 -10.94 22.83 -13.01
N SER A 61 -12.18 23.31 -12.96
CA SER A 61 -13.28 22.62 -12.25
C SER A 61 -13.68 21.29 -12.89
N ASP A 62 -13.64 21.18 -14.21
CA ASP A 62 -13.97 19.93 -14.90
C ASP A 62 -12.83 18.90 -14.79
N GLU A 63 -11.58 19.35 -14.83
CA GLU A 63 -10.41 18.49 -14.61
C GLU A 63 -10.41 17.91 -13.18
N GLU A 64 -10.72 18.73 -12.16
CA GLU A 64 -10.84 18.29 -10.76
C GLU A 64 -11.95 17.23 -10.59
N LYS A 65 -13.09 17.39 -11.27
CA LYS A 65 -14.16 16.38 -11.24
C LYS A 65 -13.75 15.08 -11.91
N ILE A 66 -13.03 15.14 -13.03
CA ILE A 66 -12.51 13.95 -13.72
C ILE A 66 -11.50 13.23 -12.82
N GLN A 67 -10.57 13.96 -12.20
CA GLN A 67 -9.61 13.39 -11.26
C GLN A 67 -10.29 12.74 -10.05
N LYS A 68 -11.31 13.38 -9.48
CA LYS A 68 -12.10 12.81 -8.38
C LYS A 68 -12.81 11.52 -8.79
N GLN A 69 -13.41 11.49 -9.98
CA GLN A 69 -14.07 10.30 -10.51
C GLN A 69 -13.06 9.18 -10.81
N LEU A 70 -11.91 9.50 -11.40
CA LEU A 70 -10.82 8.54 -11.64
C LEU A 70 -10.27 7.96 -10.34
N LYS A 71 -10.06 8.80 -9.32
CA LYS A 71 -9.65 8.34 -8.00
C LYS A 71 -10.69 7.41 -7.39
N ALA A 72 -11.97 7.81 -7.40
CA ALA A 72 -13.05 6.98 -6.89
C ALA A 72 -13.17 5.63 -7.62
N ALA A 73 -12.99 5.62 -8.95
CA ALA A 73 -12.97 4.40 -9.74
C ALA A 73 -11.78 3.49 -9.39
N ARG A 74 -10.57 4.07 -9.21
CA ARG A 74 -9.39 3.30 -8.77
C ARG A 74 -9.52 2.75 -7.37
N ASP A 75 -10.03 3.56 -6.43
CA ASP A 75 -10.28 3.14 -5.05
C ASP A 75 -11.29 1.97 -5.05
N ALA A 76 -12.37 2.06 -5.84
CA ALA A 76 -13.34 0.98 -5.99
C ALA A 76 -12.76 -0.28 -6.65
N GLU A 77 -11.89 -0.14 -7.65
CA GLU A 77 -11.19 -1.26 -8.29
C GLU A 77 -10.25 -1.95 -7.30
N ALA A 78 -9.48 -1.19 -6.53
CA ALA A 78 -8.58 -1.71 -5.49
C ALA A 78 -9.36 -2.44 -4.40
N ASP A 79 -10.47 -1.86 -3.92
CA ASP A 79 -11.36 -2.49 -2.95
C ASP A 79 -11.97 -3.80 -3.48
N PHE A 80 -12.39 -3.82 -4.74
CA PHE A 80 -12.93 -5.02 -5.37
C PHE A 80 -11.87 -6.12 -5.47
N LYS A 81 -10.66 -5.79 -5.92
CA LYS A 81 -9.53 -6.73 -5.98
C LYS A 81 -9.20 -7.29 -4.61
N ARG A 82 -9.11 -6.44 -3.58
CA ARG A 82 -8.87 -6.89 -2.21
C ARG A 82 -9.97 -7.81 -1.70
N LYS A 83 -11.25 -7.47 -1.91
CA LYS A 83 -12.37 -8.34 -1.51
C LYS A 83 -12.35 -9.69 -2.23
N SER A 84 -12.08 -9.69 -3.53
CA SER A 84 -11.94 -10.92 -4.31
C SER A 84 -10.78 -11.77 -3.79
N ASN A 85 -9.62 -11.16 -3.57
CA ASN A 85 -8.42 -11.84 -3.07
C ASN A 85 -8.62 -12.34 -1.64
N ARG A 86 -9.37 -11.61 -0.80
CA ARG A 86 -9.77 -12.05 0.54
C ARG A 86 -10.53 -13.36 0.48
N LEU A 87 -11.53 -13.48 -0.38
CA LEU A 87 -12.31 -14.71 -0.52
C LEU A 87 -11.42 -15.91 -0.93
N ASP A 88 -10.45 -15.69 -1.80
CA ASP A 88 -9.52 -16.76 -2.20
C ASP A 88 -8.54 -17.13 -1.08
N VAL A 89 -8.07 -16.15 -0.30
CA VAL A 89 -7.27 -16.40 0.91
C VAL A 89 -8.08 -17.16 1.96
N GLU A 90 -9.33 -16.76 2.23
CA GLU A 90 -10.24 -17.46 3.16
C GLU A 90 -10.39 -18.92 2.77
N LYS A 91 -10.65 -19.21 1.48
CA LYS A 91 -10.73 -20.59 0.98
C LYS A 91 -9.47 -21.40 1.25
N ILE A 92 -8.28 -20.81 1.06
CA ILE A 92 -7.00 -21.50 1.29
C ILE A 92 -6.79 -21.80 2.78
N LEU A 93 -7.12 -20.84 3.66
CA LEU A 93 -6.97 -21.01 5.11
C LEU A 93 -7.97 -22.01 5.68
N VAL A 94 -9.23 -21.94 5.26
CA VAL A 94 -10.27 -22.92 5.63
C VAL A 94 -9.93 -24.30 5.10
N ALA A 95 -9.45 -24.42 3.86
CA ALA A 95 -8.98 -25.70 3.30
C ALA A 95 -7.79 -26.28 4.07
N ALA A 96 -6.98 -25.44 4.71
CA ALA A 96 -5.91 -25.86 5.61
C ALA A 96 -6.40 -26.22 7.03
N GLY A 97 -7.71 -26.13 7.28
CA GLY A 97 -8.34 -26.52 8.53
C GLY A 97 -8.33 -25.43 9.61
N LEU A 98 -8.08 -24.17 9.26
CA LEU A 98 -8.23 -23.05 10.19
C LEU A 98 -9.70 -22.64 10.29
N ALA A 99 -10.16 -22.34 11.50
CA ALA A 99 -11.48 -21.73 11.70
C ALA A 99 -11.41 -20.23 11.44
N GLU A 100 -12.55 -19.61 11.13
CA GLU A 100 -12.64 -18.16 10.91
C GLU A 100 -12.10 -17.35 12.08
N GLU A 101 -12.34 -17.83 13.30
CA GLU A 101 -11.84 -17.19 14.52
C GLU A 101 -10.30 -17.15 14.60
N ASP A 102 -9.61 -18.10 13.97
CA ASP A 102 -8.15 -18.19 14.01
C ASP A 102 -7.46 -17.22 13.04
N TYR A 103 -8.13 -16.85 11.95
CA TYR A 103 -7.52 -16.03 10.88
C TYR A 103 -8.13 -14.65 10.69
N LYS A 104 -9.30 -14.35 11.27
CA LYS A 104 -10.01 -13.07 11.08
C LYS A 104 -9.17 -11.83 11.33
N ASP A 105 -8.23 -11.89 12.28
CA ASP A 105 -7.37 -10.76 12.66
C ASP A 105 -6.09 -10.68 11.80
N LEU A 106 -5.74 -11.77 11.11
CA LEU A 106 -4.55 -11.87 10.26
C LEU A 106 -4.88 -11.62 8.78
N ILE A 107 -6.12 -11.87 8.37
CA ILE A 107 -6.47 -11.92 6.96
C ILE A 107 -6.25 -10.59 6.23
N ASP A 108 -6.48 -9.46 6.90
CA ASP A 108 -6.25 -8.14 6.32
C ASP A 108 -4.76 -7.90 6.00
N GLY A 109 -3.83 -8.59 6.69
CA GLY A 109 -2.39 -8.56 6.40
C GLY A 109 -1.95 -9.53 5.29
N LEU A 110 -2.77 -10.52 4.95
CA LEU A 110 -2.48 -11.49 3.87
C LEU A 110 -3.02 -11.04 2.52
N VAL A 111 -4.02 -10.16 2.52
CA VAL A 111 -4.73 -9.71 1.33
C VAL A 111 -4.11 -8.44 0.76
N SER A 112 -3.71 -8.51 -0.50
CA SER A 112 -3.22 -7.37 -1.28
C SER A 112 -4.00 -7.21 -2.59
N GLU A 113 -3.66 -6.21 -3.39
CA GLU A 113 -4.23 -6.05 -4.74
C GLU A 113 -3.70 -7.10 -5.73
N ASP A 114 -2.57 -7.74 -5.42
CA ASP A 114 -2.01 -8.85 -6.18
C ASP A 114 -2.60 -10.18 -5.69
N ALA A 115 -3.36 -10.82 -6.57
CA ALA A 115 -4.02 -12.09 -6.28
C ALA A 115 -3.03 -13.22 -6.02
N GLU A 116 -1.95 -13.31 -6.81
CA GLU A 116 -0.99 -14.41 -6.72
C GLU A 116 -0.09 -14.25 -5.50
N ALA A 117 0.29 -13.01 -5.16
CA ALA A 117 0.99 -12.71 -3.91
C ALA A 117 0.13 -13.11 -2.70
N SER A 118 -1.16 -12.74 -2.69
CA SER A 118 -2.09 -13.05 -1.59
C SER A 118 -2.28 -14.55 -1.40
N LYS A 119 -2.52 -15.29 -2.50
CA LYS A 119 -2.63 -16.76 -2.48
C LYS A 119 -1.35 -17.44 -2.04
N THR A 120 -0.20 -16.95 -2.50
CA THR A 120 1.12 -17.50 -2.14
C THR A 120 1.39 -17.32 -0.65
N LEU A 121 1.10 -16.14 -0.09
CA LEU A 121 1.22 -15.87 1.34
C LEU A 121 0.32 -16.80 2.17
N ALA A 122 -0.97 -16.90 1.80
CA ALA A 122 -1.91 -17.79 2.48
C ALA A 122 -1.45 -19.26 2.41
N THR A 123 -1.03 -19.72 1.23
CA THR A 123 -0.53 -21.08 1.03
C THR A 123 0.72 -21.37 1.86
N ASN A 124 1.65 -20.42 1.92
CA ASN A 124 2.89 -20.57 2.69
C ASN A 124 2.61 -20.60 4.19
N LEU A 125 1.69 -19.76 4.67
CA LEU A 125 1.24 -19.76 6.06
C LEU A 125 0.61 -21.12 6.42
N SER A 126 -0.34 -21.59 5.61
CA SER A 126 -0.98 -22.89 5.79
C SER A 126 0.03 -24.04 5.85
N LYS A 127 1.01 -24.06 4.94
CA LYS A 127 2.09 -25.05 4.94
C LYS A 127 2.95 -24.99 6.20
N MET A 128 3.26 -23.79 6.69
CA MET A 128 4.03 -23.62 7.92
C MET A 128 3.27 -24.16 9.13
N LEU A 129 1.98 -23.86 9.24
CA LEU A 129 1.12 -24.34 10.32
C LEU A 129 0.99 -25.87 10.30
N ALA A 130 0.81 -26.46 9.11
CA ALA A 130 0.78 -27.92 8.95
C ALA A 130 2.07 -28.57 9.46
N LYS A 131 3.24 -28.05 9.07
CA LYS A 131 4.53 -28.56 9.54
C LYS A 131 4.71 -28.44 11.05
N GLN A 132 4.29 -27.32 11.65
CA GLN A 132 4.37 -27.12 13.10
C GLN A 132 3.45 -28.09 13.84
N LYS A 133 2.23 -28.33 13.31
CA LYS A 133 1.30 -29.32 13.86
C LYS A 133 1.87 -30.73 13.79
N GLU A 134 2.42 -31.13 12.64
CA GLU A 134 3.07 -32.44 12.47
C GLU A 134 4.25 -32.62 13.45
N ALA A 135 5.13 -31.62 13.57
CA ALA A 135 6.26 -31.67 14.50
C ALA A 135 5.81 -31.75 15.96
N ALA A 136 4.77 -31.00 16.35
CA ALA A 136 4.21 -31.05 17.70
C ALA A 136 3.58 -32.42 17.99
N VAL A 137 2.78 -32.97 17.07
CA VAL A 137 2.18 -34.30 17.21
C VAL A 137 3.26 -35.38 17.33
N GLN A 138 4.31 -35.31 16.51
CA GLN A 138 5.42 -36.25 16.56
C GLN A 138 6.16 -36.17 17.90
N LYS A 139 6.46 -34.95 18.37
CA LYS A 139 7.11 -34.73 19.66
C LYS A 139 6.26 -35.24 20.82
N THR A 140 4.96 -34.95 20.83
CA THR A 140 4.04 -35.46 21.86
C THR A 140 3.93 -36.98 21.82
N LYS A 141 3.94 -37.60 20.63
CA LYS A 141 3.96 -39.05 20.48
C LYS A 141 5.24 -39.67 21.05
N GLU A 142 6.39 -39.05 20.79
CA GLU A 142 7.69 -39.45 21.35
C GLU A 142 7.70 -39.32 22.88
N GLU A 143 7.23 -38.19 23.43
CA GLU A 143 7.13 -37.94 24.87
C GLU A 143 6.18 -38.93 25.57
N LEU A 144 5.03 -39.25 24.96
CA LEU A 144 4.09 -40.24 25.49
C LEU A 144 4.69 -41.66 25.49
N MET A 145 5.40 -42.05 24.42
CA MET A 145 6.05 -43.37 24.34
C MET A 145 7.22 -43.50 25.32
N ASP A 146 7.95 -42.41 25.59
CA ASP A 146 9.04 -42.39 26.58
C ASP A 146 8.50 -42.41 28.03
N GLY A 147 7.45 -41.63 28.31
CA GLY A 147 6.80 -41.59 29.63
C GLY A 147 6.18 -42.92 30.09
N THR A 148 5.78 -43.80 29.16
CA THR A 148 5.27 -45.15 29.50
C THR A 148 6.35 -46.16 29.92
N LYS A 149 7.64 -45.88 29.74
CA LYS A 149 8.71 -46.82 30.14
C LYS A 149 9.06 -46.78 31.64
N GLY A 150 8.49 -45.85 32.41
CA GLY A 150 8.76 -45.67 33.85
C GLY A 150 7.75 -46.30 34.83
N GLY A 151 6.68 -46.92 34.32
CA GLY A 151 5.52 -47.33 35.13
C GLY A 151 5.51 -48.79 35.61
N ALA A 152 6.60 -49.30 36.20
CA ALA A 152 6.60 -50.47 37.09
C ALA A 152 7.98 -50.63 37.76
N GLY A 153 8.28 -49.76 38.73
CA GLY A 153 9.40 -49.98 39.65
C GLY A 153 9.10 -51.17 40.57
N GLY A 154 9.99 -52.15 40.57
CA GLY A 154 9.88 -53.36 41.39
C GLY A 154 10.24 -53.17 42.86
N ASN A 155 9.97 -54.21 43.65
CA ASN A 155 10.86 -54.67 44.73
C ASN A 155 10.44 -56.05 45.25
N GLY A 156 11.39 -56.99 45.36
CA GLY A 156 11.36 -58.07 46.35
C GLY A 156 11.62 -59.48 45.84
N GLY A 157 12.75 -60.07 46.26
CA GLY A 157 12.83 -61.53 46.45
C GLY A 157 14.11 -62.20 45.98
N ASP A 158 15.07 -62.35 46.90
CA ASP A 158 16.25 -63.22 46.83
C ASP A 158 15.90 -64.71 46.65
N GLY A 159 16.74 -65.46 45.92
CA GLY A 159 16.90 -66.91 46.11
C GLY A 159 16.86 -67.81 44.86
N GLY A 160 18.03 -68.41 44.53
CA GLY A 160 18.08 -69.85 44.24
C GLY A 160 18.15 -70.33 42.77
N ALA A 161 19.35 -70.80 42.41
CA ALA A 161 19.74 -71.78 41.39
C ALA A 161 18.68 -72.55 40.55
N GLY A 162 18.97 -72.70 39.25
CA GLY A 162 18.44 -73.80 38.41
C GLY A 162 18.48 -73.50 36.92
N GLY A 163 19.28 -74.24 36.14
CA GLY A 163 19.54 -74.00 34.72
C GLY A 163 18.43 -74.39 33.73
N GLY A 164 18.67 -74.12 32.44
CA GLY A 164 17.83 -74.64 31.36
C GLY A 164 18.07 -73.93 30.02
N GLN A 165 18.47 -74.70 29.02
CA GLN A 165 18.77 -74.35 27.63
C GLN A 165 17.53 -73.93 26.81
N GLY A 166 17.74 -73.03 25.84
CA GLY A 166 17.21 -73.15 24.47
C GLY A 166 15.81 -72.59 24.16
N GLY A 167 15.65 -72.04 22.95
CA GLY A 167 14.34 -71.84 22.31
C GLY A 167 14.26 -70.58 21.47
N ASP A 168 14.19 -70.77 20.16
CA ASP A 168 14.17 -69.80 19.06
C ASP A 168 12.92 -68.90 18.97
N ASP A 169 13.05 -67.93 18.04
CA ASP A 169 11.99 -67.25 17.29
C ASP A 169 11.04 -66.29 18.03
N ASP A 170 11.31 -64.99 17.90
CA ASP A 170 10.22 -64.01 17.76
C ASP A 170 10.61 -62.91 16.78
N GLU A 171 10.08 -63.07 15.56
CA GLU A 171 10.04 -62.08 14.50
C GLU A 171 9.43 -60.79 15.05
N SER A 172 10.26 -59.75 15.14
CA SER A 172 9.86 -58.41 15.58
C SER A 172 8.54 -57.96 14.94
N ASP A 173 7.54 -57.67 15.77
CA ASP A 173 6.22 -57.13 15.42
C ASP A 173 6.25 -55.81 14.60
N GLY A 174 7.43 -55.24 14.36
CA GLY A 174 7.63 -54.08 13.49
C GLY A 174 7.43 -54.34 12.00
N ALA A 175 7.54 -55.59 11.53
CA ALA A 175 7.45 -55.91 10.10
C ALA A 175 6.00 -56.04 9.56
N LYS A 176 5.01 -56.27 10.44
CA LYS A 176 3.60 -56.47 10.03
C LYS A 176 2.84 -55.17 9.74
N TYR A 177 3.29 -54.02 10.24
CA TYR A 177 2.64 -52.73 9.99
C TYR A 177 3.07 -52.03 8.69
N ALA A 178 4.21 -52.41 8.10
CA ALA A 178 4.69 -51.80 6.86
C ALA A 178 4.01 -52.35 5.59
N GLN A 179 3.39 -53.54 5.64
CA GLN A 179 2.76 -54.16 4.48
C GLN A 179 1.27 -53.80 4.29
N MET A 180 0.59 -53.24 5.30
CA MET A 180 -0.83 -52.88 5.15
C MET A 180 -1.09 -51.53 4.48
N TYR A 181 -0.10 -50.63 4.36
CA TYR A 181 -0.33 -49.29 3.79
C TYR A 181 -0.01 -49.17 2.29
N ASN A 182 0.61 -50.20 1.69
CA ASN A 182 0.97 -50.20 0.26
C ASN A 182 -0.03 -50.95 -0.63
N ALA A 183 -1.15 -51.44 -0.09
CA ALA A 183 -2.14 -52.22 -0.84
C ALA A 183 -3.49 -51.53 -1.07
N GLN A 184 -3.61 -50.21 -0.83
CA GLN A 184 -4.89 -49.50 -1.00
C GLN A 184 -4.88 -48.28 -1.95
N TYR A 185 -3.85 -48.11 -2.78
CA TYR A 185 -3.90 -47.20 -3.94
C TYR A 185 -3.05 -47.69 -5.13
N GLU A 186 -3.13 -48.98 -5.44
CA GLU A 186 -2.96 -49.40 -6.85
C GLU A 186 -4.29 -49.98 -7.34
N VAL A 187 -4.72 -49.44 -8.49
CA VAL A 187 -5.99 -49.58 -9.24
C VAL A 187 -7.11 -48.61 -8.86
#